data_AF-A0A166RK08-F1
#
_entry.id   AF-A0A166RK08-F1
#
_cell.length_a   1.000
_cell.length_b   1.000
_cell.length_c   1.000
_cell.angle_alpha   90.00
_cell.angle_beta   90.00
_cell.angle_gamma   90.00
#
_symmetry.space_group_name_H-M   'P 1'
#
loop_
_entity.id
_entity.type
_entity.pdbx_description
1 polymer ?
#
loop_
_entity_poly.entity_id
_entity_poly.type
_entity_poly.pdbx_seq_one_letter_code
_entity_poly.pdbx_strand_id
1 'polypeptide(L)'
;MLGFIQVLLKGDWRDLPTLRQRLLALEMLAMPFFQALAGLLLPTSLLLAVVLRAPVTLVLLYWLPLGLAVMLVVAEQAAFQEFRRAYGLRATWVDSVRLVVGAPFYQLVLSAAALRATVRLARGQLEWEKTTHLGAHHTVPTPREPGPRELAPRGLEGAL
;
A
#
# COMPACT_ATOMS: atom_id res chain seq x y z
N MET A 1 9.61 -4.22 0.15
CA MET A 1 9.89 -3.15 -0.85
C MET A 1 10.81 -3.58 -1.99
N LEU A 2 11.53 -4.72 -1.93
CA LEU A 2 12.41 -5.14 -3.03
C LEU A 2 11.67 -5.55 -4.32
N GLY A 3 10.49 -6.18 -4.23
CA GLY A 3 9.84 -6.79 -5.41
C GLY A 3 9.56 -5.81 -6.56
N PHE A 4 8.86 -4.69 -6.31
CA PHE A 4 8.57 -3.73 -7.37
C PHE A 4 9.82 -2.97 -7.83
N ILE A 5 10.76 -2.64 -6.93
CA ILE A 5 12.02 -1.97 -7.31
C ILE A 5 12.86 -2.87 -8.20
N GLN A 6 12.91 -4.18 -7.91
CA GLN A 6 13.57 -5.17 -8.77
C GLN A 6 12.95 -5.20 -10.16
N VAL A 7 11.61 -5.26 -10.26
CA VAL A 7 10.90 -5.23 -11.55
C VAL A 7 11.15 -3.91 -12.30
N LEU A 8 11.19 -2.77 -11.60
CA LEU A 8 11.45 -1.46 -12.17
C LEU A 8 12.87 -1.36 -12.74
N LEU A 9 13.87 -1.78 -11.95
CA LEU A 9 15.29 -1.72 -12.31
C LEU A 9 15.67 -2.76 -13.37
N LYS A 10 15.13 -3.98 -13.26
CA LYS A 10 15.33 -5.05 -14.23
C LYS A 10 14.70 -4.72 -15.59
N GLY A 11 13.65 -3.90 -15.59
CA GLY A 11 13.03 -3.40 -16.81
C GLY A 11 11.98 -4.35 -17.40
N ASP A 12 11.57 -5.38 -16.66
CA ASP A 12 10.55 -6.38 -17.08
C ASP A 12 9.24 -5.71 -17.55
N TRP A 13 8.94 -4.50 -17.05
CA TRP A 13 7.76 -3.71 -17.46
C TRP A 13 7.81 -3.25 -18.93
N ARG A 14 9.00 -3.22 -19.56
CA ARG A 14 9.19 -2.83 -20.96
C ARG A 14 8.78 -3.92 -21.93
N ASP A 15 8.73 -5.17 -21.48
CA ASP A 15 8.36 -6.32 -22.31
C ASP A 15 6.84 -6.40 -22.54
N LEU A 16 6.05 -5.53 -21.90
CA LEU A 16 4.61 -5.46 -22.11
C LEU A 16 4.27 -5.06 -23.57
N PRO A 17 3.23 -5.66 -24.17
CA PRO A 17 2.98 -5.55 -25.60
C PRO A 17 2.43 -4.19 -26.03
N THR A 18 1.69 -3.50 -25.15
CA THR A 18 1.10 -2.18 -25.48
C THR A 18 1.72 -1.04 -24.70
N LEU A 19 1.84 0.14 -25.32
CA LEU A 19 2.32 1.36 -24.64
C LEU A 19 1.45 1.71 -23.43
N ARG A 20 0.14 1.48 -23.51
CA ARG A 20 -0.79 1.73 -22.39
C ARG A 20 -0.47 0.84 -21.19
N GLN A 21 -0.21 -0.45 -21.41
CA GLN A 21 0.18 -1.37 -20.32
C GLN A 21 1.54 -0.99 -19.73
N ARG A 22 2.50 -0.56 -20.56
CA ARG A 22 3.79 -0.04 -20.08
C ARG A 22 3.62 1.18 -19.20
N LEU A 23 2.76 2.12 -19.60
CA LEU A 23 2.47 3.33 -18.83
C LEU A 23 1.81 2.98 -17.49
N LEU A 24 0.83 2.09 -17.49
CA LEU A 24 0.13 1.64 -16.28
C LEU A 24 1.07 0.90 -15.33
N ALA A 25 1.95 0.03 -15.86
CA ALA A 25 2.95 -0.63 -15.05
C ALA A 25 3.91 0.41 -14.44
N LEU A 26 4.43 1.33 -15.25
CA LEU A 26 5.30 2.39 -14.78
C LEU A 26 4.62 3.25 -13.70
N GLU A 27 3.35 3.60 -13.89
CA GLU A 27 2.54 4.33 -12.90
C GLU A 27 2.52 3.60 -11.56
N MET A 28 2.14 2.32 -11.54
CA MET A 28 2.09 1.51 -10.31
C MET A 28 3.46 1.35 -9.65
N LEU A 29 4.50 1.12 -10.46
CA LEU A 29 5.87 0.90 -9.97
C LEU A 29 6.53 2.20 -9.46
N ALA A 30 6.21 3.34 -10.07
CA ALA A 30 6.78 4.63 -9.72
C ALA A 30 5.98 5.38 -8.64
N MET A 31 4.75 4.95 -8.34
CA MET A 31 3.85 5.60 -7.39
C MET A 31 4.50 6.00 -6.05
N PRO A 32 5.30 5.15 -5.38
CA PRO A 32 5.93 5.52 -4.10
C PRO A 32 6.92 6.70 -4.23
N PHE A 33 7.56 6.86 -5.39
CA PHE A 33 8.49 7.97 -5.64
C PHE A 33 7.75 9.27 -5.89
N PHE A 34 6.64 9.22 -6.64
CA PHE A 34 5.75 10.38 -6.79
C PHE A 34 5.16 10.81 -5.45
N GLN A 35 4.82 9.86 -4.58
CA GLN A 35 4.34 10.13 -3.23
C GLN A 35 5.41 10.81 -2.36
N ALA A 36 6.67 10.33 -2.41
CA ALA A 36 7.79 10.98 -1.75
C ALA A 36 8.02 12.41 -2.29
N LEU A 37 7.97 12.59 -3.61
CA LEU A 37 8.12 13.90 -4.25
C LEU A 37 7.00 14.87 -3.88
N ALA A 38 5.74 14.42 -3.94
CA ALA A 38 4.58 15.21 -3.51
C ALA A 38 4.69 15.61 -2.03
N GLY A 39 5.15 14.67 -1.19
CA GLY A 39 5.44 14.90 0.22
C GLY A 39 6.48 16.00 0.49
N LEU A 40 7.42 16.21 -0.43
CA LEU A 40 8.41 17.29 -0.36
C LEU A 40 7.88 18.59 -0.98
N LEU A 41 7.20 18.49 -2.12
CA LEU A 41 6.70 19.64 -2.87
C LEU A 41 5.60 20.40 -2.14
N LEU A 42 4.66 19.71 -1.47
CA LEU A 42 3.57 20.35 -0.73
C LEU A 42 4.02 21.28 0.41
N PRO A 43 4.89 20.86 1.36
CA PRO A 43 5.37 21.77 2.40
C PRO A 43 6.26 22.88 1.80
N THR A 44 7.04 22.56 0.77
CA THR A 44 7.89 23.54 0.08
C THR A 44 7.06 24.61 -0.61
N SER A 45 5.93 24.24 -1.23
CA SER A 45 5.02 25.18 -1.89
C SER A 45 4.36 26.12 -0.91
N LEU A 46 3.91 25.60 0.24
CA LEU A 46 3.32 26.41 1.29
C LEU A 46 4.34 27.41 1.85
N LEU A 47 5.59 26.96 2.06
CA LEU A 47 6.68 27.84 2.50
C LEU A 47 6.99 28.93 1.47
N LEU A 48 7.14 28.56 0.19
CA LEU A 48 7.42 29.50 -0.89
C LEU A 48 6.27 30.48 -1.12
N ALA A 49 5.02 30.07 -0.96
CA ALA A 49 3.85 30.94 -1.11
C ALA A 49 3.79 32.03 -0.03
N VAL A 50 4.26 31.73 1.19
CA VAL A 50 4.33 32.69 2.30
C VAL A 50 5.55 33.60 2.17
N VAL A 51 6.68 33.09 1.67
CA VAL A 51 7.98 33.79 1.68
C VAL A 51 8.24 34.57 0.38
N LEU A 52 7.83 34.06 -0.78
CA LEU A 52 8.05 34.71 -2.07
C LEU A 52 6.74 35.27 -2.64
N ARG A 53 6.79 36.50 -3.17
CA ARG A 53 5.83 37.00 -4.16
C ARG A 53 6.01 36.19 -5.45
N ALA A 54 5.53 34.95 -5.43
CA ALA A 54 5.85 33.98 -6.46
C ALA A 54 5.19 34.36 -7.79
N PRO A 55 5.89 34.19 -8.93
CA PRO A 55 5.30 34.36 -10.25
C PRO A 55 4.11 33.41 -10.42
N VAL A 56 3.05 33.90 -11.06
CA VAL A 56 1.76 33.20 -11.24
C VAL A 56 1.93 31.78 -11.79
N THR A 57 2.91 31.54 -12.66
CA THR A 57 3.21 30.22 -13.22
C THR A 57 3.60 29.19 -12.16
N LEU A 58 4.40 29.57 -11.16
CA LEU A 58 4.78 28.67 -10.07
C LEU A 58 3.58 28.35 -9.18
N VAL A 59 2.72 29.34 -8.95
CA VAL A 59 1.48 29.15 -8.20
C VAL A 59 0.61 28.10 -8.92
N LEU A 60 0.37 28.27 -10.23
CA LEU A 60 -0.40 27.33 -11.03
C LEU A 60 0.18 25.90 -10.99
N LEU A 61 1.50 25.77 -11.13
CA LEU A 61 2.17 24.47 -11.08
C LEU A 61 1.98 23.77 -9.72
N TYR A 62 2.01 24.53 -8.63
CA TYR A 62 1.81 24.01 -7.28
C TYR A 62 0.34 23.69 -6.94
N TRP A 63 -0.63 24.21 -7.69
CA TRP A 63 -2.04 23.84 -7.55
C TRP A 63 -2.37 22.49 -8.17
N LEU A 64 -1.60 21.98 -9.15
CA LEU A 64 -1.83 20.65 -9.73
C LEU A 64 -1.89 19.51 -8.69
N PRO A 65 -0.87 19.32 -7.81
CA PRO A 65 -0.91 18.24 -6.84
C PRO A 65 -2.07 18.38 -5.84
N LEU A 66 -2.48 19.61 -5.52
CA LEU A 66 -3.65 19.85 -4.69
C LEU A 66 -4.94 19.43 -5.39
N GLY A 67 -5.09 19.76 -6.68
CA GLY A 67 -6.23 19.30 -7.49
C GLY A 67 -6.32 17.77 -7.52
N LEU A 68 -5.20 17.08 -7.72
CA LEU A 68 -5.14 15.61 -7.67
C LEU A 68 -5.49 15.05 -6.28
N ALA A 69 -5.00 15.66 -5.21
CA ALA A 69 -5.34 15.25 -3.85
C ALA A 69 -6.84 15.40 -3.56
N VAL A 70 -7.46 16.49 -4.03
CA VAL A 70 -8.92 16.68 -3.90
C VAL A 70 -9.68 15.60 -4.67
N MET A 71 -9.27 15.29 -5.90
CA MET A 71 -9.88 14.20 -6.67
C MET A 71 -9.77 12.85 -5.96
N LEU A 72 -8.63 12.55 -5.33
CA LEU A 72 -8.42 11.33 -4.57
C LEU A 72 -9.38 11.26 -3.38
N VAL A 73 -9.52 12.33 -2.61
CA VAL A 73 -10.46 12.39 -1.49
C VAL A 73 -11.90 12.19 -1.97
N VAL A 74 -12.29 12.76 -3.11
CA VAL A 74 -13.63 12.53 -3.70
C VAL A 74 -13.82 11.05 -4.07
N ALA A 75 -12.81 10.40 -4.64
CA ALA A 75 -12.85 8.97 -4.95
C ALA A 75 -12.95 8.11 -3.67
N GLU A 76 -12.22 8.48 -2.61
CA GLU A 76 -12.32 7.83 -1.29
C GLU A 76 -13.72 7.99 -0.69
N GLN A 77 -14.35 9.16 -0.82
CA GLN A 77 -15.74 9.35 -0.40
C GLN A 77 -16.69 8.44 -1.17
N ALA A 78 -16.55 8.32 -2.49
CA ALA A 78 -17.38 7.44 -3.29
C ALA A 78 -17.20 5.97 -2.88
N ALA A 79 -15.95 5.53 -2.70
CA ALA A 79 -15.62 4.19 -2.23
C ALA A 79 -16.18 3.92 -0.83
N PHE A 80 -16.12 4.90 0.07
CA PHE A 80 -16.68 4.80 1.42
C PHE A 80 -18.19 4.62 1.40
N GLN A 81 -18.91 5.34 0.54
CA GLN A 81 -20.36 5.18 0.40
C GLN A 81 -20.73 3.81 -0.18
N GLU A 82 -19.97 3.31 -1.14
CA GLU A 82 -20.18 1.97 -1.69
C GLU A 82 -19.92 0.89 -0.65
N PHE A 83 -18.81 1.01 0.10
CA PHE A 83 -18.47 0.11 1.20
C PHE A 83 -19.55 0.10 2.28
N ARG A 84 -20.06 1.28 2.65
CA ARG A 84 -21.16 1.41 3.61
C ARG A 84 -22.40 0.62 3.15
N ARG A 85 -22.77 0.74 1.88
CA ARG A 85 -23.92 0.02 1.30
C ARG A 85 -23.68 -1.48 1.26
N ALA A 86 -22.51 -1.91 0.80
CA ALA A 86 -22.15 -3.32 0.67
C ALA A 86 -22.15 -4.08 2.01
N TYR A 87 -21.71 -3.42 3.09
CA TYR A 87 -21.59 -4.04 4.42
C TYR A 87 -22.68 -3.64 5.41
N GLY A 88 -23.70 -2.87 4.98
CA GLY A 88 -24.82 -2.47 5.84
C GLY A 88 -24.41 -1.58 7.03
N LEU A 89 -23.33 -0.83 6.91
CA LEU A 89 -22.77 -0.03 8.01
C LEU A 89 -23.57 1.26 8.22
N ARG A 90 -23.80 1.63 9.48
CA ARG A 90 -24.40 2.91 9.86
C ARG A 90 -23.32 3.99 9.97
N ALA A 91 -22.77 4.41 8.83
CA ALA A 91 -21.86 5.54 8.79
C ALA A 91 -22.60 6.87 8.86
N THR A 92 -22.08 7.80 9.66
CA THR A 92 -22.63 9.16 9.86
C THR A 92 -21.86 10.16 9.00
N TRP A 93 -22.43 11.36 8.79
CA TRP A 93 -21.71 12.47 8.13
C TRP A 93 -20.37 12.81 8.84
N VAL A 94 -20.31 12.58 10.15
CA VAL A 94 -19.09 12.75 10.96
C VAL A 94 -17.96 11.84 10.48
N ASP A 95 -18.27 10.61 10.05
CA ASP A 95 -17.25 9.67 9.55
C ASP A 95 -16.69 10.12 8.20
N SER A 96 -17.55 10.69 7.34
CA SER A 96 -17.14 11.33 6.09
C SER A 96 -16.22 12.53 6.35
N VAL A 97 -16.57 13.41 7.30
CA VAL A 97 -15.70 14.55 7.68
C VAL A 97 -14.38 14.07 8.29
N ARG A 98 -14.41 13.04 9.15
CA ARG A 98 -13.19 12.43 9.70
C ARG A 98 -12.30 11.86 8.60
N LEU A 99 -12.87 11.26 7.56
CA LEU A 99 -12.12 10.77 6.41
C LEU A 99 -11.44 11.92 5.65
N VAL A 100 -12.17 13.01 5.38
CA VAL A 100 -11.61 14.19 4.70
C VAL A 100 -10.51 14.86 5.53
N VAL A 101 -10.75 15.07 6.83
CA VAL A 101 -9.77 15.72 7.72
C VAL A 101 -8.58 14.80 7.99
N GLY A 102 -8.80 13.49 8.07
CA GLY A 102 -7.76 12.48 8.27
C GLY A 102 -6.85 12.29 7.06
N ALA A 103 -7.39 12.46 5.84
CA ALA A 103 -6.66 12.28 4.58
C ALA A 103 -5.32 13.05 4.52
N PRO A 104 -5.24 14.37 4.81
CA PRO A 104 -3.95 15.07 4.79
C PRO A 104 -2.96 14.54 5.83
N PHE A 105 -3.40 14.18 7.04
CA PHE A 105 -2.51 13.61 8.06
C PHE A 105 -1.99 12.23 7.66
N TYR A 106 -2.90 11.39 7.15
CA TYR A 106 -2.55 10.09 6.61
C TYR A 106 -1.56 10.22 5.45
N GLN A 107 -1.78 11.18 4.55
CA GLN A 107 -0.91 11.48 3.44
C GLN A 107 0.48 11.93 3.90
N LEU A 108 0.59 12.69 4.99
CA LEU A 108 1.89 13.08 5.57
C LEU A 108 2.65 11.86 6.12
N VAL A 109 1.98 10.96 6.84
CA VAL A 109 2.59 9.72 7.34
C VAL A 109 3.09 8.85 6.18
N LEU A 110 2.24 8.67 5.17
CA LEU A 110 2.57 7.96 3.95
C LEU A 110 3.74 8.60 3.19
N SER A 111 3.78 9.92 3.11
CA SER A 111 4.85 10.67 2.47
C SER A 111 6.17 10.53 3.22
N ALA A 112 6.14 10.60 4.55
CA ALA A 112 7.33 10.40 5.39
C ALA A 112 7.88 8.98 5.25
N ALA A 113 7.01 7.97 5.23
CA ALA A 113 7.40 6.58 5.00
C ALA A 113 8.02 6.38 3.61
N ALA A 114 7.41 6.98 2.58
CA ALA A 114 7.92 6.94 1.21
C ALA A 114 9.30 7.63 1.11
N LEU A 115 9.45 8.83 1.69
CA LEU A 115 10.72 9.55 1.73
C LEU A 115 11.81 8.74 2.44
N ARG A 116 11.51 8.19 3.63
CA ARG A 116 12.45 7.31 4.35
C ARG A 116 12.87 6.12 3.47
N ALA A 117 11.92 5.48 2.80
CA ALA A 117 12.21 4.36 1.92
C ALA A 117 13.09 4.76 0.72
N THR A 118 12.82 5.90 0.09
CA THR A 118 13.62 6.42 -1.02
C THR A 118 15.05 6.77 -0.57
N VAL A 119 15.20 7.38 0.60
CA VAL A 119 16.52 7.68 1.18
C VAL A 119 17.29 6.40 1.49
N ARG A 120 16.64 5.37 2.05
CA ARG A 120 17.26 4.05 2.28
C ARG A 120 17.68 3.39 0.97
N LEU A 121 16.82 3.43 -0.05
CA LEU A 121 17.14 2.92 -1.38
C LEU A 121 18.36 3.62 -1.98
N ALA A 122 18.41 4.96 -1.91
CA ALA A 122 19.54 5.75 -2.42
C ALA A 122 20.85 5.44 -1.67
N ARG A 123 20.78 5.01 -0.41
CA ARG A 123 21.92 4.56 0.41
C ARG A 123 22.25 3.08 0.22
N GLY A 124 21.58 2.38 -0.69
CA GLY A 124 21.77 0.93 -0.92
C GLY A 124 21.23 0.04 0.20
N GLN A 125 20.46 0.59 1.15
CA GLN A 125 19.92 -0.13 2.31
C GLN A 125 18.63 -0.87 1.95
N LEU A 126 18.77 -1.99 1.25
CA LEU A 126 17.65 -2.80 0.76
C LEU A 126 17.17 -3.87 1.77
N GLU A 127 17.87 -4.01 2.89
CA GLU A 127 17.56 -4.99 3.93
C GLU A 127 16.12 -4.85 4.43
N TRP A 128 15.42 -5.98 4.50
CA TRP A 128 14.12 -6.04 5.15
C TRP A 128 14.33 -6.06 6.66
N GLU A 129 13.76 -5.07 7.37
CA GLU A 129 13.70 -5.08 8.83
C GLU A 129 12.73 -6.19 9.25
N LYS A 130 13.25 -7.41 9.46
CA LYS A 130 12.46 -8.51 10.01
C LYS A 130 12.14 -8.16 11.46
N THR A 131 10.87 -8.03 11.80
CA THR A 131 10.43 -8.16 13.19
C THR A 131 10.86 -9.53 13.71
N THR A 132 11.31 -9.64 14.95
CA THR A 132 11.66 -10.92 15.57
C THR A 132 10.47 -11.87 15.46
N HIS A 133 10.54 -12.83 14.55
CA HIS A 133 9.46 -13.78 14.31
C HIS A 133 9.63 -14.91 15.32
N LEU A 134 8.92 -14.85 16.44
CA LEU A 134 9.06 -15.80 17.55
C LEU A 134 8.59 -17.23 17.20
N GLY A 135 8.04 -17.47 16.00
CA GLY A 135 7.71 -18.82 15.53
C GLY A 135 6.65 -19.56 16.36
N ALA A 136 5.87 -18.85 17.17
CA ALA A 136 4.93 -19.41 18.16
C ALA A 136 3.77 -20.23 17.55
N HIS A 137 3.66 -20.31 16.22
CA HIS A 137 2.64 -21.08 15.51
C HIS A 137 3.08 -22.49 15.11
N HIS A 138 4.32 -22.90 15.43
CA HIS A 138 4.85 -24.24 15.11
C HIS A 138 4.68 -25.29 16.22
N THR A 139 3.92 -25.02 17.28
CA THR A 139 3.55 -26.06 18.26
C THR A 139 2.42 -26.92 17.69
N VAL A 140 2.72 -27.69 16.63
CA VAL A 140 1.85 -28.77 16.16
C VAL A 140 2.15 -29.97 17.06
N PRO A 141 1.19 -30.47 17.86
CA PRO A 141 1.36 -31.74 18.55
C PRO A 141 1.58 -32.81 17.49
N THR A 142 2.74 -33.45 17.48
CA THR A 142 3.01 -34.60 16.61
C THR A 142 1.94 -35.66 16.89
N PRO A 143 1.18 -36.11 15.86
CA PRO A 143 0.25 -37.22 16.03
C PRO A 143 1.02 -38.43 16.54
N ARG A 144 0.57 -38.99 17.66
CA ARG A 144 1.12 -40.24 18.22
C ARG A 144 0.84 -41.35 17.20
N GLU A 145 1.88 -42.00 16.68
CA GLU A 145 1.66 -43.16 15.81
C GLU A 145 0.93 -44.26 16.60
N PRO A 146 -0.18 -44.80 16.06
CA PRO A 146 -0.88 -45.91 16.68
C PRO A 146 0.02 -47.14 16.69
N GLY A 147 0.17 -47.75 17.88
CA GLY A 147 1.02 -48.91 18.06
C GLY A 147 0.52 -50.13 17.25
N PRO A 148 1.37 -51.15 17.02
CA PRO A 148 1.11 -52.27 16.08
C PRO A 148 -0.17 -53.09 16.28
N ARG A 149 -0.93 -52.87 17.37
CA ARG A 149 -2.17 -53.57 17.68
C ARG A 149 -3.42 -52.98 17.01
N GLU A 150 -3.37 -51.77 16.46
CA GLU A 150 -4.53 -51.13 15.83
C GLU A 150 -4.69 -51.42 14.32
N LEU A 151 -3.71 -52.09 13.71
CA LEU A 151 -3.73 -52.46 12.28
C LEU A 151 -4.35 -53.85 11.98
N ALA A 152 -4.94 -54.52 12.97
CA ALA A 152 -5.62 -55.79 12.72
C ALA A 152 -6.95 -55.55 11.97
N PRO A 153 -7.17 -56.18 10.79
CA PRO A 153 -8.40 -55.98 10.03
C PRO A 153 -9.60 -56.54 10.79
N ARG A 154 -10.46 -55.65 11.28
CA ARG A 154 -11.80 -56.02 11.77
C ARG A 154 -12.71 -56.25 10.56
N GLY A 155 -13.00 -57.51 10.29
CA GLY A 155 -14.18 -57.90 9.52
C GLY A 155 -13.91 -59.02 8.54
N LEU A 156 -14.41 -60.22 8.87
CA LEU A 156 -15.11 -61.16 7.97
C LEU A 156 -15.58 -62.38 8.79
N GLU A 157 -16.41 -62.17 9.82
CA GLU A 157 -17.21 -63.26 10.40
C GLU A 157 -18.65 -62.76 10.59
N GLY A 158 -19.49 -63.08 9.62
CA GLY A 158 -20.88 -62.67 9.55
C GLY A 158 -21.53 -63.01 8.22
N ALA A 159 -21.43 -64.27 7.77
CA ALA A 159 -22.32 -64.86 6.76
C ALA A 159 -22.26 -66.40 6.80
N LEU A 160 -23.36 -66.98 7.28
CA LEU A 160 -23.82 -68.39 7.21
C LEU A 160 -23.10 -69.43 8.09
#